data_AF-A0A7X6QLH4-F1
#
_entry.id   AF-A0A7X6QLH4-F1
#
_cell.length_a   1.000
_cell.length_b   1.000
_cell.length_c   1.000
_cell.angle_alpha   90.00
_cell.angle_beta   90.00
_cell.angle_gamma   90.00
#
_symmetry.space_group_name_H-M   'P 1'
#
loop_
_entity.id
_entity.type
_entity.pdbx_description
1 polymer ?
#
loop_
_entity_poly.entity_id
_entity_poly.type
_entity_poly.pdbx_seq_one_letter_code
_entity_poly.pdbx_strand_id
1 'polypeptide(L)'
;KPHEIVKNNKVEDIQIARLYKKRRLKIACLASVRDISCRMYSGLDEAVQGFSKNILAFFGNSFILALLFWIINCFGWLPLLWQSLYWALAWFLLQLFIHLLVARTSHQKPVRYFWYALPRQFIFIKIIIRAEVNKIRKETTWKGRTISY
;
A
#
# COMPACT_ATOMS: atom_id res chain seq x y z
N LYS A 1 -9.52 -14.71 20.81
CA LYS A 1 -10.03 -13.34 20.64
C LYS A 1 -8.89 -12.41 20.18
N PRO A 2 -8.62 -12.33 18.87
CA PRO A 2 -7.46 -11.60 18.33
C PRO A 2 -7.55 -10.08 18.57
N HIS A 3 -8.75 -9.49 18.45
CA HIS A 3 -8.99 -8.07 18.70
C HIS A 3 -8.67 -7.64 20.13
N GLU A 4 -8.93 -8.49 21.13
CA GLU A 4 -8.55 -8.18 22.52
C GLU A 4 -7.03 -8.08 22.72
N ILE A 5 -6.26 -8.83 21.92
CA ILE A 5 -4.79 -8.88 22.00
C ILE A 5 -4.16 -7.66 21.29
N VAL A 6 -4.79 -7.18 20.20
CA VAL A 6 -4.22 -6.11 19.36
C VAL A 6 -4.91 -4.75 19.51
N LYS A 7 -5.90 -4.61 20.38
CA LYS A 7 -6.75 -3.40 20.53
C LYS A 7 -5.99 -2.08 20.69
N ASN A 8 -4.76 -2.13 21.21
CA ASN A 8 -3.92 -0.95 21.42
C ASN A 8 -3.06 -0.60 20.20
N ASN A 9 -3.18 -1.34 19.09
CA ASN A 9 -2.38 -1.11 17.89
C ASN A 9 -3.20 -0.38 16.81
N LYS A 10 -2.58 0.63 16.18
CA LYS A 10 -3.24 1.45 15.15
C LYS A 10 -3.66 0.64 13.91
N VAL A 11 -2.95 -0.47 13.66
CA VAL A 11 -3.12 -1.39 12.53
C VAL A 11 -3.47 -2.78 13.05
N GLU A 12 -4.65 -2.88 13.69
CA GLU A 12 -5.15 -4.13 14.22
C GLU A 12 -5.18 -5.24 13.17
N ASP A 13 -5.66 -4.94 11.96
CA ASP A 13 -5.75 -5.86 10.82
C ASP A 13 -4.39 -6.48 10.46
N ILE A 14 -3.35 -5.67 10.29
CA ILE A 14 -1.99 -6.13 9.98
C ILE A 14 -1.43 -6.97 11.13
N GLN A 15 -1.67 -6.55 12.38
CA GLN A 15 -1.16 -7.27 13.55
C GLN A 15 -1.88 -8.60 13.78
N ILE A 16 -3.19 -8.67 13.52
CA ILE A 16 -3.95 -9.91 13.57
C ILE A 16 -3.43 -10.87 12.51
N ALA A 17 -3.20 -10.39 11.29
CA ALA A 17 -2.61 -11.20 10.22
C ALA A 17 -1.23 -11.75 10.61
N ARG A 18 -0.35 -10.91 11.18
CA ARG A 18 0.97 -11.33 11.70
C ARG A 18 0.87 -12.33 12.84
N LEU A 19 -0.03 -12.09 13.80
CA LEU A 19 -0.30 -12.99 14.92
C LEU A 19 -0.74 -14.37 14.45
N TYR A 20 -1.66 -14.41 13.48
CA TYR A 20 -2.15 -15.64 12.89
C TYR A 20 -1.05 -16.38 12.13
N LYS A 21 -0.22 -15.68 11.35
CA LYS A 21 0.97 -16.28 10.71
C LYS A 21 1.96 -16.84 11.73
N LYS A 22 2.23 -16.12 12.83
CA LYS A 22 3.11 -16.59 13.92
C LYS A 22 2.57 -17.86 14.58
N ARG A 23 1.25 -17.98 14.69
CA ARG A 23 0.55 -19.17 15.22
C ARG A 23 0.34 -20.28 14.17
N ARG A 24 0.93 -20.13 12.96
CA ARG A 24 0.78 -21.05 11.83
C ARG A 24 -0.69 -21.28 11.43
N LEU A 25 -1.55 -20.30 11.67
CA LEU A 25 -2.95 -20.32 11.26
C LEU A 25 -3.10 -19.89 9.80
N LYS A 26 -4.04 -20.53 9.09
CA LYS A 26 -4.38 -20.18 7.72
C LYS A 26 -5.19 -18.89 7.71
N ILE A 27 -4.80 -17.95 6.85
CA ILE A 27 -5.53 -16.71 6.57
C ILE A 27 -5.67 -16.57 5.05
N ALA A 28 -6.78 -16.00 4.61
CA ALA A 28 -7.03 -15.71 3.21
C ALA A 28 -7.23 -14.21 3.01
N CYS A 29 -6.64 -13.66 1.95
CA CYS A 29 -6.97 -12.34 1.45
C CYS A 29 -7.92 -12.53 0.27
N LEU A 30 -9.18 -12.16 0.44
CA LEU A 30 -10.21 -12.32 -0.59
C LEU A 30 -10.28 -11.03 -1.42
N ALA A 31 -10.31 -11.18 -2.74
CA ALA A 31 -10.58 -10.07 -3.64
C ALA A 31 -12.04 -9.57 -3.49
N SER A 32 -12.31 -8.35 -3.95
CA SER A 32 -13.66 -7.79 -3.92
C SER A 32 -14.63 -8.69 -4.68
N VAL A 33 -15.73 -9.08 -4.03
CA VAL A 33 -16.86 -9.73 -4.68
C VAL A 33 -17.84 -8.68 -5.20
N ARG A 34 -18.67 -9.03 -6.19
CA ARG A 34 -19.63 -8.07 -6.80
C ARG A 34 -20.75 -7.66 -5.85
N ASP A 35 -21.08 -8.51 -4.88
CA ASP A 35 -22.26 -8.35 -4.03
C ASP A 35 -22.04 -7.43 -2.83
N ILE A 36 -20.79 -7.03 -2.56
CA ILE A 36 -20.44 -6.20 -1.40
C ILE A 36 -19.62 -5.01 -1.88
N SER A 37 -20.11 -3.80 -1.56
CA SER A 37 -19.38 -2.55 -1.80
C SER A 37 -19.18 -1.79 -0.49
N CYS A 38 -18.01 -1.18 -0.33
CA CYS A 38 -17.68 -0.38 0.84
C CYS A 38 -16.94 0.89 0.41
N ARG A 39 -17.46 2.05 0.83
CA ARG A 39 -16.77 3.33 0.68
C ARG A 39 -16.07 3.67 1.99
N MET A 40 -14.78 3.38 2.08
CA MET A 40 -13.99 3.71 3.28
C MET A 40 -13.67 5.21 3.38
N TYR A 41 -13.50 5.89 2.24
CA TYR A 41 -13.06 7.28 2.16
C TYR A 41 -13.96 8.07 1.21
N SER A 42 -14.28 9.31 1.57
CA SER A 42 -15.11 10.19 0.74
C SER A 42 -14.29 10.94 -0.30
N GLY A 43 -13.02 11.24 -0.01
CA GLY A 43 -12.12 12.00 -0.87
C GLY A 43 -10.64 11.62 -0.77
N LEU A 44 -9.81 12.27 -1.60
CA LEU A 44 -8.38 11.99 -1.71
C LEU A 44 -7.63 12.28 -0.40
N ASP A 45 -7.92 13.40 0.26
CA ASP A 45 -7.19 13.77 1.47
C ASP A 45 -7.50 12.84 2.64
N GLU A 46 -8.76 12.41 2.79
CA GLU A 46 -9.12 11.37 3.76
C GLU A 46 -8.41 10.05 3.46
N ALA A 47 -8.34 9.67 2.18
CA ALA A 47 -7.63 8.46 1.77
C ALA A 47 -6.14 8.56 2.08
N VAL A 48 -5.47 9.67 1.74
CA VAL A 48 -4.06 9.90 2.05
C VAL A 48 -3.83 9.88 3.57
N GLN A 49 -4.72 10.50 4.34
CA GLN A 49 -4.62 10.51 5.79
C GLN A 49 -4.85 9.11 6.39
N GLY A 50 -5.74 8.29 5.82
CA GLY A 50 -5.95 6.91 6.24
C GLY A 50 -4.79 5.99 5.89
N PHE A 51 -4.33 6.02 4.63
CA PHE A 51 -3.21 5.19 4.18
C PHE A 51 -1.88 5.54 4.86
N SER A 52 -1.65 6.81 5.20
CA SER A 52 -0.41 7.23 5.87
C SER A 52 -0.23 6.59 7.26
N LYS A 53 -1.29 6.08 7.88
CA LYS A 53 -1.22 5.38 9.19
C LYS A 53 -0.63 3.99 9.06
N ASN A 54 -0.95 3.32 7.95
CA ASN A 54 -0.68 1.91 7.77
C ASN A 54 0.57 1.71 6.92
N ILE A 55 0.94 2.71 6.11
CA ILE A 55 1.97 2.50 5.10
C ILE A 55 3.31 2.09 5.68
N LEU A 56 3.77 2.79 6.73
CA LEU A 56 5.03 2.44 7.39
C LEU A 56 4.94 1.07 8.06
N ALA A 57 3.78 0.71 8.62
CA ALA A 57 3.59 -0.58 9.26
C ALA A 57 3.72 -1.77 8.29
N PHE A 58 3.34 -1.60 7.01
CA PHE A 58 3.61 -2.60 5.96
C PHE A 58 5.12 -2.81 5.79
N PHE A 59 5.91 -1.75 5.83
CA PHE A 59 7.38 -1.76 5.75
C PHE A 59 8.07 -1.92 7.11
N GLY A 60 7.43 -2.57 8.08
CA GLY A 60 8.03 -2.83 9.39
C GLY A 60 8.34 -1.57 10.20
N ASN A 61 7.57 -0.50 10.01
CA ASN A 61 7.76 0.84 10.56
C ASN A 61 9.03 1.57 10.07
N SER A 62 9.63 1.11 8.97
CA SER A 62 10.80 1.75 8.35
C SER A 62 10.42 2.67 7.19
N PHE A 63 10.67 3.97 7.37
CA PHE A 63 10.52 4.97 6.31
C PHE A 63 11.49 4.73 5.15
N ILE A 64 12.74 4.38 5.47
CA ILE A 64 13.78 4.12 4.48
C ILE A 64 13.37 2.97 3.57
N LEU A 65 12.81 1.89 4.13
CA LEU A 65 12.36 0.75 3.33
C LEU A 65 11.19 1.11 2.42
N ALA A 66 10.23 1.92 2.91
CA ALA A 66 9.12 2.42 2.10
C ALA A 66 9.61 3.33 0.95
N LEU A 67 10.58 4.21 1.23
CA LEU A 67 11.16 5.11 0.24
C LEU A 67 11.97 4.34 -0.81
N LEU A 68 12.81 3.39 -0.40
CA LEU A 68 13.55 2.51 -1.31
C LEU A 68 12.61 1.73 -2.22
N PHE A 69 11.51 1.21 -1.67
CA PHE A 69 10.49 0.54 -2.46
C PHE A 69 9.88 1.48 -3.52
N TRP A 70 9.57 2.73 -3.15
CA TRP A 70 9.09 3.74 -4.11
C TRP A 70 10.14 4.04 -5.20
N ILE A 71 11.41 4.24 -4.82
CA ILE A 71 12.51 4.52 -5.77
C ILE A 71 12.68 3.37 -6.76
N ILE A 72 12.73 2.12 -6.28
CA ILE A 72 12.90 0.94 -7.14
C ILE A 72 11.71 0.79 -8.09
N ASN A 73 10.48 1.04 -7.62
CA ASN A 73 9.32 0.96 -8.51
C ASN A 73 9.31 2.06 -9.56
N CYS A 74 9.77 3.28 -9.22
CA CYS A 74 9.76 4.41 -10.14
C CYS A 74 10.94 4.40 -11.13
N PHE A 75 12.12 3.99 -10.68
CA PHE A 75 13.39 4.11 -11.40
C PHE A 75 14.10 2.78 -11.65
N GLY A 76 13.54 1.64 -11.22
CA GLY A 76 14.19 0.33 -11.37
C GLY A 76 14.44 -0.11 -12.82
N TRP A 77 13.76 0.52 -13.79
CA TRP A 77 14.01 0.31 -15.23
C TRP A 77 15.25 1.05 -15.74
N LEU A 78 15.69 2.11 -15.05
CA LEU A 78 16.76 2.99 -15.53
C LEU A 78 18.12 2.27 -15.63
N PRO A 79 18.58 1.48 -14.63
CA PRO A 79 19.83 0.72 -14.76
C PRO A 79 19.76 -0.37 -15.83
N LEU A 80 18.57 -0.93 -16.09
CA LEU A 80 18.39 -2.00 -17.08
C LEU A 80 18.62 -1.51 -18.51
N LEU A 81 18.33 -0.23 -18.79
CA LEU A 81 18.59 0.37 -20.09
C LEU A 81 20.08 0.47 -20.42
N TRP A 82 20.93 0.68 -19.42
CA TRP A 82 22.38 0.70 -19.63
C TRP A 82 22.97 -0.68 -19.93
N GLN A 83 22.30 -1.76 -19.51
CA GLN A 83 22.80 -3.11 -19.72
C GLN A 83 22.37 -3.68 -21.08
N SER A 84 21.06 -3.68 -21.37
CA SER A 84 20.53 -4.12 -22.66
C SER A 84 19.05 -3.80 -22.79
N LEU A 85 18.62 -3.45 -24.00
CA LEU A 85 17.21 -3.24 -24.33
C LEU A 85 16.35 -4.47 -24.02
N TYR A 86 16.91 -5.69 -24.14
CA TYR A 86 16.20 -6.93 -23.83
C TYR A 86 15.73 -6.99 -22.37
N TRP A 87 16.60 -6.63 -21.42
CA TRP A 87 16.25 -6.63 -19.99
C TRP A 87 15.23 -5.57 -19.64
N ALA A 88 15.32 -4.39 -20.25
CA ALA A 88 14.33 -3.35 -20.09
C ALA A 88 12.95 -3.78 -20.63
N LEU A 89 12.92 -4.46 -21.79
CA LEU A 89 11.69 -5.01 -22.36
C LEU A 89 11.09 -6.10 -21.46
N ALA A 90 11.90 -7.02 -20.94
CA ALA A 90 11.46 -8.06 -20.02
C ALA A 90 10.85 -7.47 -18.74
N TRP A 91 11.49 -6.45 -18.16
CA TRP A 91 10.96 -5.73 -17.01
C TRP A 91 9.63 -5.04 -17.31
N PHE A 92 9.52 -4.37 -18.46
CA PHE A 92 8.30 -3.71 -18.89
C PHE A 92 7.14 -4.72 -19.07
N LEU A 93 7.41 -5.86 -19.72
CA LEU A 93 6.41 -6.92 -19.92
C LEU A 93 5.97 -7.54 -18.59
N LEU A 94 6.89 -7.74 -17.65
CA LEU A 94 6.55 -8.21 -16.31
C LEU A 94 5.65 -7.22 -15.57
N GLN A 95 5.97 -5.93 -15.60
CA GLN A 95 5.14 -4.88 -14.99
C GLN A 95 3.75 -4.82 -15.64
N LEU A 96 3.70 -4.88 -16.97
CA LEU A 96 2.45 -4.92 -17.72
C LEU A 96 1.58 -6.11 -17.28
N PHE A 97 2.20 -7.29 -17.14
CA PHE A 97 1.51 -8.50 -16.71
C PHE A 97 0.95 -8.37 -15.28
N ILE A 98 1.75 -7.89 -14.32
CA ILE A 98 1.30 -7.65 -12.94
C ILE A 98 0.11 -6.67 -12.93
N HIS A 99 0.19 -5.60 -13.72
CA HIS A 99 -0.86 -4.59 -13.82
C HIS A 99 -2.17 -5.15 -14.40
N LEU A 100 -2.08 -6.03 -15.41
CA LEU A 100 -3.24 -6.72 -15.96
C LEU A 100 -3.89 -7.65 -14.93
N LEU A 101 -3.08 -8.40 -14.17
CA LEU A 101 -3.58 -9.25 -13.09
C LEU A 101 -4.31 -8.42 -12.02
N VAL A 102 -3.71 -7.32 -11.57
CA VAL A 102 -4.32 -6.42 -10.57
C VAL A 102 -5.62 -5.79 -11.10
N ALA A 103 -5.64 -5.35 -12.36
CA ALA A 103 -6.84 -4.79 -12.97
C ALA A 103 -7.98 -5.82 -13.02
N ARG A 104 -7.67 -7.08 -13.35
CA ARG A 104 -8.64 -8.18 -13.41
C ARG A 104 -9.17 -8.57 -12.04
N THR A 105 -8.29 -8.73 -11.04
CA THR A 105 -8.68 -9.07 -9.67
C THR A 105 -9.43 -7.95 -8.96
N SER A 106 -9.15 -6.70 -9.31
CA SER A 106 -9.82 -5.52 -8.74
C SER A 106 -11.07 -5.09 -9.52
N HIS A 107 -11.47 -5.83 -10.57
CA HIS A 107 -12.57 -5.46 -11.47
C HIS A 107 -12.47 -4.03 -12.05
N GLN A 108 -11.24 -3.53 -12.26
CA GLN A 108 -11.00 -2.21 -12.81
C GLN A 108 -10.71 -2.27 -14.31
N LYS A 109 -11.13 -1.25 -15.06
CA LYS A 109 -10.80 -1.13 -16.49
C LYS A 109 -9.28 -0.90 -16.66
N PRO A 110 -8.57 -1.71 -17.48
CA PRO A 110 -7.11 -1.57 -17.66
C PRO A 110 -6.69 -0.18 -18.14
N VAL A 111 -7.46 0.44 -19.03
CA VAL A 111 -7.19 1.79 -19.56
C VAL A 111 -7.06 2.82 -18.42
N ARG A 112 -7.96 2.75 -17.44
CA ARG A 112 -7.94 3.63 -16.27
C ARG A 112 -6.71 3.39 -15.40
N TYR A 113 -6.24 2.15 -15.33
CA TYR A 113 -5.03 1.79 -14.60
C TYR A 113 -3.79 2.48 -15.18
N PHE A 114 -3.64 2.48 -16.52
CA PHE A 114 -2.52 3.14 -17.21
C PHE A 114 -2.59 4.67 -17.09
N TRP A 115 -3.78 5.26 -17.25
CA TRP A 115 -3.95 6.71 -17.09
C TRP A 115 -3.50 7.20 -15.71
N TYR A 116 -3.79 6.41 -14.67
CA TYR A 116 -3.37 6.72 -13.31
C TYR A 116 -1.98 6.17 -12.93
N ALA A 117 -1.16 5.71 -13.87
CA ALA A 117 0.18 5.21 -13.55
C ALA A 117 1.05 6.29 -12.89
N LEU A 118 1.14 7.47 -13.52
CA LEU A 118 1.93 8.60 -12.99
C LEU A 118 1.30 9.21 -11.72
N PRO A 119 0.00 9.60 -11.69
CA PRO A 119 -0.63 10.13 -10.49
C PRO A 119 -0.50 9.22 -9.27
N ARG A 120 -0.51 7.90 -9.47
CA ARG A 120 -0.38 6.93 -8.38
C ARG A 120 0.99 6.95 -7.72
N GLN A 121 2.07 7.13 -8.49
CA GLN A 121 3.41 7.26 -7.91
C GLN A 121 3.54 8.54 -7.07
N PHE A 122 2.95 9.65 -7.53
CA PHE A 122 2.90 10.91 -6.77
C PHE A 122 2.06 10.80 -5.50
N ILE A 123 0.89 10.16 -5.57
CA ILE A 123 0.06 9.91 -4.39
C ILE A 123 0.80 8.99 -3.41
N PHE A 124 1.51 7.98 -3.91
CA PHE A 124 2.21 7.03 -3.06
C PHE A 124 3.35 7.71 -2.27
N ILE A 125 4.17 8.55 -2.92
CA ILE A 125 5.19 9.33 -2.20
C ILE A 125 4.55 10.34 -1.24
N LYS A 126 3.44 11.00 -1.61
CA LYS A 126 2.69 11.89 -0.71
C LYS A 126 2.23 11.16 0.56
N ILE A 127 1.77 9.91 0.42
CA ILE A 127 1.38 9.05 1.55
C ILE A 127 2.57 8.71 2.44
N ILE A 128 3.71 8.33 1.86
CA ILE A 128 4.94 7.98 2.60
C ILE A 128 5.47 9.18 3.39
N ILE A 129 5.57 10.36 2.76
CA ILE A 129 6.02 11.59 3.43
C ILE A 129 5.05 11.96 4.55
N ARG A 130 3.74 11.93 4.27
CA ARG A 130 2.72 12.25 5.29
C ARG A 130 2.78 11.27 6.47
N ALA A 131 3.09 10.00 6.22
CA ALA A 131 3.22 8.99 7.27
C ALA A 131 4.36 9.33 8.24
N GLU A 132 5.51 9.75 7.71
CA GLU A 132 6.65 10.14 8.55
C GLU A 132 6.38 11.43 9.32
N VAL A 133 5.76 12.42 8.68
CA VAL A 133 5.33 13.65 9.38
C VAL A 133 4.36 13.34 10.52
N ASN A 134 3.37 12.48 10.28
CA ASN A 134 2.40 12.08 11.31
C ASN A 134 3.05 11.27 12.43
N LYS A 135 4.10 10.49 12.11
CA LYS A 135 4.91 9.77 13.10
C LYS A 135 5.66 10.72 14.03
N ILE A 136 6.32 11.73 13.45
CA ILE A 136 7.07 12.75 14.19
C ILE A 136 6.13 13.58 15.07
N ARG A 137 4.97 14.00 14.53
CA ARG A 137 3.99 14.82 15.24
C ARG A 137 3.23 14.09 16.34
N LYS A 138 3.35 12.75 16.43
CA LYS A 138 2.56 11.86 17.31
C LYS A 138 1.03 12.00 17.22
N GLU A 139 0.52 12.91 16.40
CA GLU A 139 -0.89 13.19 16.18
C GLU A 139 -1.41 12.35 15.02
N THR A 140 -2.01 11.20 15.34
CA THR A 140 -2.77 10.45 14.34
C THR A 140 -4.26 10.56 14.67
N THR A 141 -4.92 11.59 14.15
CA THR A 141 -6.38 11.73 14.25
C THR A 141 -7.05 10.78 13.26
N TRP A 142 -7.82 9.80 13.75
CA TRP A 142 -8.60 8.86 12.94
C TRP A 142 -10.07 9.00 13.25
N LYS A 143 -10.86 9.50 12.28
CA LYS A 143 -12.32 9.65 12.44
C LYS A 143 -12.69 10.30 13.79
N GLY A 144 -11.98 11.37 14.16
CA GLY A 144 -12.19 12.09 15.43
C GLY A 144 -11.50 11.49 16.68
N ARG A 145 -10.81 10.35 16.59
CA ARG A 145 -10.06 9.75 17.70
C ARG A 145 -8.57 10.06 17.60
N THR A 146 -7.95 10.56 18.65
CA THR A 146 -6.49 10.67 18.76
C THR A 146 -5.90 9.30 19.07
N ILE A 147 -5.12 8.76 18.14
CA ILE A 147 -4.40 7.51 18.39
C ILE A 147 -2.96 7.88 18.80
N SER A 148 -2.68 7.81 20.10
CA SER A 148 -1.32 8.00 20.64
C SER A 148 -0.37 6.98 20.03
N TYR A 149 0.87 7.41 19.76
CA TYR A 149 1.98 6.51 19.46
C TYR A 149 2.36 5.66 20.67
#